data_AF-A0A7J9QHD3-F1
#
_entry.id   AF-A0A7J9QHD3-F1
#
_cell.length_a   1.000
_cell.length_b   1.000
_cell.length_c   1.000
_cell.angle_alpha   90.00
_cell.angle_beta   90.00
_cell.angle_gamma   90.00
#
_symmetry.space_group_name_H-M   'P 1'
#
loop_
_entity.id
_entity.type
_entity.pdbx_description
1 polymer ?
#
loop_
_entity_poly.entity_id
_entity_poly.type
_entity_poly.pdbx_seq_one_letter_code
_entity_poly.pdbx_strand_id
1 'polypeptide(L)'
;KNYLTFVNSVVEIMLQSSIKRISLAISPQIFSSEFLDNALKLVFSKKKIPLVPLAGVDTNLFDEAREIGLERNIKKLENIAIITSDEIPSFAKKEVENALKTKKVISIQLGPNNVHDILDSLEENH
;
A
#
# COMPACT_ATOMS: atom_id res chain seq x y z
N LYS A 1 -11.38 0.67 -13.74
CA LYS A 1 -10.99 1.75 -12.80
C LYS A 1 -9.49 1.96 -12.94
N ASN A 2 -9.01 3.20 -13.08
CA ASN A 2 -7.58 3.51 -13.18
C ASN A 2 -6.87 3.06 -11.88
N TYR A 3 -5.82 2.24 -12.00
CA TYR A 3 -5.07 1.71 -10.85
C TYR A 3 -4.38 2.82 -10.04
N LEU A 4 -3.91 3.89 -10.71
CA LEU A 4 -3.35 5.07 -10.04
C LEU A 4 -4.40 5.79 -9.19
N THR A 5 -5.66 5.88 -9.64
CA THR A 5 -6.76 6.40 -8.81
C THR A 5 -6.98 5.56 -7.57
N PHE A 6 -6.87 4.24 -7.68
CA PHE A 6 -6.98 3.33 -6.54
C PHE A 6 -5.84 3.58 -5.54
N VAL A 7 -4.59 3.62 -6.01
CA VAL A 7 -3.41 3.91 -5.16
C VAL A 7 -3.55 5.27 -4.49
N ASN A 8 -3.90 6.33 -5.22
CA ASN A 8 -4.14 7.66 -4.63
C ASN A 8 -5.28 7.68 -3.61
N SER A 9 -6.30 6.84 -3.78
CA SER A 9 -7.36 6.68 -2.77
C SER A 9 -6.85 6.02 -1.50
N VAL A 10 -5.98 5.02 -1.60
CA VAL A 10 -5.33 4.40 -0.43
C VAL A 10 -4.44 5.40 0.30
N VAL A 11 -3.65 6.20 -0.44
CA VAL A 11 -2.84 7.28 0.13
C VAL A 11 -3.73 8.25 0.90
N GLU A 12 -4.83 8.72 0.30
CA GLU A 12 -5.76 9.63 0.97
C GLU A 12 -6.37 9.03 2.24
N ILE A 13 -6.78 7.75 2.23
CA ILE A 13 -7.28 7.06 3.43
C ILE A 13 -6.23 7.08 4.55
N MET A 14 -4.97 6.79 4.22
CA MET A 14 -3.89 6.78 5.19
C MET A 14 -3.60 8.19 5.75
N LEU A 15 -3.70 9.23 4.92
CA LEU A 15 -3.50 10.62 5.34
C LEU A 15 -4.50 11.08 6.40
N GLN A 16 -5.72 10.51 6.41
CA GLN A 16 -6.77 10.81 7.38
C GLN A 16 -6.57 10.10 8.74
N SER A 17 -5.59 9.19 8.84
CA SER A 17 -5.23 8.54 10.10
C SER A 17 -4.57 9.51 11.08
N SER A 18 -4.68 9.26 12.39
CA SER A 18 -3.90 9.98 13.42
C SER A 18 -2.43 9.54 13.47
N ILE A 19 -2.09 8.41 12.83
CA ILE A 19 -0.74 7.84 12.84
C ILE A 19 0.24 8.76 12.11
N LYS A 20 1.40 9.00 12.71
CA LYS A 20 2.42 9.92 12.18
C LYS A 20 3.23 9.32 11.02
N ARG A 21 3.49 8.01 11.05
CA ARG A 21 4.26 7.29 10.02
C ARG A 21 3.29 6.54 9.11
N ILE A 22 3.38 6.75 7.81
CA ILE A 22 2.54 6.07 6.82
C ILE A 22 3.44 5.26 5.90
N SER A 23 3.12 3.97 5.72
CA SER A 23 3.80 3.10 4.77
C SER A 23 3.12 3.17 3.40
N LEU A 24 3.82 3.71 2.41
CA LEU A 24 3.35 3.82 1.03
C LEU A 24 3.88 2.63 0.24
N ALA A 25 2.99 1.74 -0.19
CA ALA A 25 3.32 0.62 -1.09
C ALA A 25 3.54 1.11 -2.54
N ILE A 26 4.43 2.07 -2.73
CA ILE A 26 4.82 2.64 -4.02
C ILE A 26 6.31 2.35 -4.25
N SER A 27 6.66 1.92 -5.46
CA SER A 27 8.05 1.66 -5.87
C SER A 27 8.42 2.56 -7.05
N PRO A 28 9.63 3.17 -7.05
CA PRO A 28 10.16 3.87 -8.22
C PRO A 28 10.30 2.98 -9.46
N GLN A 29 10.29 1.65 -9.30
CA GLN A 29 10.35 0.70 -10.43
C GLN A 29 8.99 0.48 -11.09
N ILE A 30 7.89 0.84 -10.40
CA ILE A 30 6.51 0.56 -10.84
C ILE A 30 5.77 1.86 -11.17
N PHE A 31 6.04 2.94 -10.45
CA PHE A 31 5.36 4.24 -10.61
C PHE A 31 6.32 5.29 -11.13
N SER A 32 5.79 6.27 -11.87
CA SER A 32 6.58 7.41 -12.33
C SER A 32 7.17 8.22 -11.17
N SER A 33 8.29 8.90 -11.42
CA SER A 33 8.90 9.82 -10.45
C SER A 33 7.95 10.93 -10.05
N GLU A 34 7.15 11.45 -11.00
CA GLU A 34 6.16 12.50 -10.75
C GLU A 34 5.05 12.03 -9.79
N PHE A 35 4.54 10.81 -9.97
CA PHE A 35 3.55 10.22 -9.07
C PHE A 35 4.12 10.02 -7.66
N LEU A 36 5.34 9.47 -7.58
CA LEU A 36 6.05 9.25 -6.32
C LEU A 36 6.26 10.57 -5.56
N ASP A 37 6.79 11.59 -6.24
CA ASP A 37 7.02 12.91 -5.67
C ASP A 37 5.73 13.55 -5.17
N ASN A 38 4.65 13.46 -5.94
CA ASN A 38 3.35 13.97 -5.52
C ASN A 38 2.84 13.27 -4.25
N ALA A 39 2.90 11.93 -4.20
CA ALA A 39 2.50 11.16 -3.03
C ALA A 39 3.33 11.54 -1.79
N LEU A 40 4.65 11.69 -1.93
CA LEU A 40 5.53 12.11 -0.84
C LEU A 40 5.22 13.54 -0.37
N LYS A 41 5.06 14.49 -1.30
CA LYS A 41 4.67 15.88 -1.00
C LYS A 41 3.36 15.95 -0.24
N LEU A 42 2.36 15.16 -0.64
CA LEU A 42 1.08 15.05 0.08
C LEU A 42 1.28 14.60 1.52
N VAL A 43 2.07 13.55 1.77
CA VAL A 43 2.36 13.07 3.13
C VAL A 43 3.09 14.12 3.96
N PHE A 44 4.12 14.76 3.40
CA PHE A 44 4.84 15.83 4.09
C PHE A 44 3.96 17.04 4.39
N SER A 45 3.06 17.42 3.47
CA SER A 45 2.13 18.55 3.66
C SER A 45 1.19 18.34 4.87
N LYS A 46 0.89 17.08 5.21
CA LYS A 46 0.11 16.70 6.38
C LYS A 46 0.95 16.54 7.66
N LYS A 47 2.22 16.96 7.63
CA LYS A 47 3.20 16.81 8.74
C LYS A 47 3.40 15.36 9.18
N LYS A 48 3.29 14.43 8.24
CA LYS A 48 3.50 12.98 8.43
C LYS A 48 4.83 12.54 7.83
N ILE A 49 5.28 11.35 8.23
CA ILE A 49 6.53 10.74 7.81
C ILE A 49 6.20 9.58 6.84
N PRO A 50 6.55 9.69 5.55
CA PRO A 50 6.39 8.57 4.63
C PRO A 50 7.46 7.51 4.87
N LEU A 51 7.06 6.24 4.80
CA LEU A 51 7.92 5.08 4.67
C LEU A 51 7.67 4.50 3.28
N VAL A 52 8.72 4.26 2.50
CA VAL A 52 8.59 3.72 1.13
C VAL A 52 9.28 2.34 1.10
N PRO A 53 8.67 1.30 1.70
CA PRO A 53 9.31 0.00 1.85
C PRO A 53 9.67 -0.66 0.52
N LEU A 54 9.00 -0.29 -0.57
CA LEU A 54 9.25 -0.85 -1.90
C LEU A 54 10.28 -0.06 -2.73
N ALA A 55 10.86 1.02 -2.19
CA ALA A 55 11.92 1.76 -2.88
C ALA A 55 13.25 1.00 -2.95
N GLY A 56 13.49 0.12 -1.98
CA GLY A 56 14.70 -0.72 -1.90
C GLY A 56 14.51 -2.15 -2.40
N VAL A 57 13.36 -2.46 -3.02
CA VAL A 57 13.12 -3.79 -3.59
C VAL A 57 14.00 -3.94 -4.82
N ASP A 58 14.95 -4.85 -4.78
CA ASP A 58 15.80 -5.21 -5.91
C ASP A 58 15.40 -6.58 -6.49
N THR A 59 16.16 -7.07 -7.45
CA THR A 59 15.89 -8.37 -8.10
C THR A 59 15.98 -9.56 -7.14
N ASN A 60 16.68 -9.41 -6.01
CA ASN A 60 16.84 -10.48 -5.02
C ASN A 60 15.51 -10.82 -4.35
N LEU A 61 14.56 -9.88 -4.26
CA LEU A 61 13.20 -10.17 -3.79
C LEU A 61 12.54 -11.30 -4.61
N PHE A 62 12.77 -11.33 -5.92
CA PHE A 62 12.19 -12.36 -6.79
C PHE A 62 12.92 -13.70 -6.68
N ASP A 63 14.20 -13.69 -6.30
CA ASP A 63 14.96 -14.90 -5.98
C ASP A 63 14.48 -15.48 -4.64
N GLU A 64 14.36 -14.65 -3.61
CA GLU A 64 13.82 -15.03 -2.30
C GLU A 64 12.37 -15.52 -2.40
N ALA A 65 11.53 -14.82 -3.17
CA ALA A 65 10.15 -15.25 -3.41
C ALA A 65 10.07 -16.61 -4.10
N ARG A 66 11.01 -16.92 -5.01
CA ARG A 66 11.14 -18.27 -5.60
C ARG A 66 11.58 -19.30 -4.57
N GLU A 67 12.53 -18.96 -3.71
CA GLU A 67 13.04 -19.85 -2.67
C GLU A 67 11.94 -20.29 -1.68
N ILE A 68 10.98 -19.40 -1.37
CA ILE A 68 9.86 -19.70 -0.46
C ILE A 68 8.57 -20.19 -1.16
N GLY A 69 8.64 -20.51 -2.47
CA GLY A 69 7.50 -21.08 -3.20
C GLY A 69 6.42 -20.08 -3.66
N LEU A 70 6.74 -18.79 -3.73
CA LEU A 70 5.83 -17.72 -4.18
C LEU A 70 5.98 -17.36 -5.67
N GLU A 71 6.71 -18.15 -6.46
CA GLU A 71 7.00 -17.88 -7.86
C GLU A 71 5.76 -17.77 -8.75
N ARG A 72 4.67 -18.45 -8.37
CA ARG A 72 3.39 -18.40 -9.09
C ARG A 72 2.72 -17.03 -9.02
N ASN A 73 3.02 -16.23 -8.00
CA ASN A 73 2.50 -14.88 -7.83
C ASN A 73 3.37 -13.82 -8.52
N ILE A 74 4.62 -14.14 -8.88
CA ILE A 74 5.54 -13.22 -9.56
C ILE A 74 4.99 -12.78 -10.91
N LYS A 75 4.37 -13.69 -11.68
CA LYS A 75 3.72 -13.33 -12.97
C LYS A 75 2.62 -12.28 -12.84
N LYS A 76 1.95 -12.20 -11.68
CA LYS A 76 0.96 -11.13 -11.41
C LYS A 76 1.65 -9.80 -11.11
N LEU A 77 2.83 -9.82 -10.49
CA LEU A 77 3.65 -8.64 -10.22
C LEU A 77 4.23 -8.05 -11.51
N GLU A 78 4.65 -8.88 -12.46
CA GLU A 78 5.15 -8.44 -13.78
C GLU A 78 4.11 -7.59 -14.54
N ASN A 79 2.81 -7.94 -14.44
CA ASN A 79 1.74 -7.18 -15.07
C ASN A 79 1.47 -5.82 -14.38
N ILE A 80 1.86 -5.65 -13.12
CA ILE A 80 1.73 -4.38 -12.38
C ILE A 80 2.85 -3.39 -12.80
N ALA A 81 3.99 -3.88 -13.28
CA ALA A 81 5.12 -3.07 -13.73
C ALA A 81 4.87 -2.28 -15.04
N ILE A 82 3.70 -2.41 -15.66
CA ILE A 82 3.33 -1.72 -16.92
C ILE A 82 2.53 -0.43 -16.65
N ILE A 83 2.71 0.20 -15.49
CA ILE A 83 2.10 1.51 -15.21
C ILE A 83 3.05 2.59 -15.73
N THR A 84 2.92 2.92 -17.01
CA THR A 84 3.76 3.93 -17.68
C THR A 84 3.10 5.30 -17.74
N SER A 85 2.15 5.60 -16.84
CA SER A 85 1.42 6.86 -16.85
C SER A 85 2.04 7.86 -15.87
N ASP A 86 2.39 9.03 -16.38
CA ASP A 86 2.81 10.19 -15.58
C ASP A 86 1.61 10.95 -14.99
N GLU A 87 0.38 10.50 -15.28
CA GLU A 87 -0.81 11.15 -14.73
C GLU A 87 -0.85 11.04 -13.21
N ILE A 88 -1.20 12.16 -12.56
CA ILE A 88 -1.58 12.20 -11.15
C ILE A 88 -3.11 12.25 -11.10
N PRO A 89 -3.83 11.11 -11.13
CA PRO A 89 -5.27 11.14 -11.07
C PRO A 89 -5.76 11.59 -9.70
N SER A 90 -6.93 12.23 -9.67
CA SER A 90 -7.63 12.48 -8.41
C SER A 90 -7.99 11.16 -7.70
N PHE A 91 -8.10 11.21 -6.37
CA PHE A 91 -8.59 10.07 -5.59
C PHE A 91 -10.12 9.92 -5.72
N ALA A 92 -10.62 8.71 -5.53
CA ALA A 92 -12.04 8.41 -5.57
C ALA A 92 -12.72 8.81 -4.24
N LYS A 93 -13.09 10.08 -4.11
CA LYS A 93 -13.61 10.68 -2.87
C LYS A 93 -14.72 9.86 -2.18
N LYS A 94 -15.72 9.41 -2.93
CA LYS A 94 -16.82 8.60 -2.38
C LYS A 94 -16.33 7.28 -1.76
N GLU A 95 -15.36 6.63 -2.40
CA GLU A 95 -14.80 5.37 -1.92
C GLU A 95 -13.95 5.59 -0.67
N VAL A 96 -13.17 6.68 -0.64
CA VAL A 96 -12.38 7.09 0.53
C VAL A 96 -13.28 7.36 1.73
N GLU A 97 -14.34 8.16 1.54
CA GLU A 97 -15.29 8.46 2.61
C GLU A 97 -15.98 7.21 3.14
N ASN A 98 -16.37 6.29 2.25
CA ASN A 98 -16.98 5.02 2.63
C ASN A 98 -15.98 4.16 3.42
N ALA A 99 -14.74 4.01 2.95
CA ALA A 99 -13.71 3.24 3.63
C ALA A 99 -13.41 3.78 5.04
N LEU A 100 -13.39 5.10 5.21
CA LEU A 100 -13.18 5.72 6.53
C LEU A 100 -14.35 5.48 7.49
N LYS A 101 -15.58 5.39 6.98
CA LYS A 101 -16.78 5.09 7.77
C LYS A 101 -16.87 3.62 8.17
N THR A 102 -16.47 2.71 7.28
CA THR A 102 -16.62 1.26 7.48
C THR A 102 -15.36 0.56 7.99
N LYS A 103 -14.28 1.30 8.26
CA LYS A 103 -13.00 0.72 8.72
C LYS A 103 -13.21 -0.11 10.00
N LYS A 104 -12.62 -1.30 10.02
CA LYS A 104 -12.45 -2.12 11.23
C LYS A 104 -11.06 -1.86 11.80
N VAL A 105 -10.93 -1.81 13.13
CA VAL A 105 -9.66 -1.64 13.83
C VAL A 105 -9.32 -2.94 14.54
N ILE A 106 -8.18 -3.52 14.19
CA ILE A 106 -7.66 -4.74 14.78
C ILE A 106 -6.46 -4.35 15.67
N SER A 107 -6.44 -4.84 16.91
CA SER A 107 -5.32 -4.67 17.83
C SER A 107 -4.65 -6.01 18.05
N ILE A 108 -3.35 -6.09 17.80
CA ILE A 108 -2.55 -7.31 17.98
C ILE A 108 -1.44 -7.08 19.01
N GLN A 109 -1.11 -8.12 19.78
CA GLN A 109 0.06 -8.09 20.64
C GLN A 109 1.28 -8.53 19.84
N LEU A 110 2.35 -7.74 19.83
CA LEU A 110 3.56 -8.10 19.11
C LEU A 110 4.26 -9.31 19.77
N GLY A 111 4.34 -10.42 19.03
CA GLY A 111 4.93 -11.70 19.42
C GLY A 111 4.89 -12.73 18.27
N PRO A 112 5.27 -13.99 18.52
CA PRO A 112 5.26 -15.03 17.50
C PRO A 112 3.86 -15.33 16.94
N ASN A 113 2.80 -14.97 17.68
CA ASN A 113 1.41 -15.25 17.31
C ASN A 113 0.71 -14.12 16.55
N ASN A 114 1.42 -13.06 16.14
CA ASN A 114 0.81 -11.91 15.44
C ASN A 114 -0.08 -12.30 14.27
N VAL A 115 0.37 -13.27 13.47
CA VAL A 115 -0.37 -13.71 12.29
C VAL A 115 -1.67 -14.39 12.69
N HIS A 116 -1.65 -15.22 13.74
CA HIS A 116 -2.85 -15.85 14.29
C HIS A 116 -3.80 -14.79 14.84
N ASP A 117 -3.32 -13.84 15.66
CA ASP A 117 -4.14 -12.75 16.20
C ASP A 117 -4.83 -11.94 15.08
N ILE A 118 -4.13 -11.68 13.97
CA ILE A 118 -4.73 -11.00 12.79
C ILE A 118 -5.83 -11.89 12.18
N LEU A 119 -5.55 -13.16 11.92
CA LEU A 119 -6.51 -14.06 11.29
C LEU A 119 -7.76 -14.24 12.15
N ASP A 120 -7.60 -14.49 13.45
CA ASP A 120 -8.69 -14.67 14.40
C ASP A 120 -9.56 -13.40 14.51
N SER A 121 -8.94 -12.21 14.41
CA SER A 121 -9.68 -10.94 14.42
C SER A 121 -10.50 -10.67 13.15
N LEU A 122 -10.19 -11.39 12.07
CA LEU A 122 -10.86 -11.29 10.76
C LEU A 122 -11.95 -12.35 10.59
N GLU A 123 -11.95 -13.41 11.40
CA GLU A 123 -13.05 -14.37 11.45
C GLU A 123 -14.32 -13.67 11.98
N GLU A 124 -15.32 -13.51 11.13
CA GLU A 124 -16.65 -13.07 11.54
C GLU A 124 -17.30 -14.23 12.30
N ASN A 125 -17.90 -13.96 13.47
CA ASN A 125 -18.74 -14.93 14.18
C ASN A 125 -19.77 -15.51 13.18
N HIS A 126 -19.58 -16.78 12.81
CA HIS A 126 -20.50 -17.55 11.97
C HIS A 126 -21.85 -17.77 12.65
#